data_AF-E8KJ12-F1
#
_entry.id   AF-E8KJ12-F1
#
_cell.length_a   1.000
_cell.length_b   1.000
_cell.length_c   1.000
_cell.angle_alpha   90.00
_cell.angle_beta   90.00
_cell.angle_gamma   90.00
#
_symmetry.space_group_name_H-M   'P 1'
#
loop_
_entity.id
_entity.type
_entity.pdbx_description
1 polymer ?
#
loop_
_entity_poly.entity_id
_entity_poly.type
_entity_poly.pdbx_seq_one_letter_code
_entity_poly.pdbx_strand_id
1 'polypeptide(L)'
;MGLKNLFEKMEPAFHKGGKYEKWYTLFEATYTILYTPGTVTRKDSHVRDALDSKRMMIIVWLALFPAMFWGMYNVGAQAILATSHLGTLADSIANNWHYGFSDALGATLTADAGWGSKMLLGATYFLPIYLTVFLVGGFWEVVFAMVRKHEINEGFFVTSILLALIVPPTLPLWQAALATTFGVVVAKEVFGGVGKNFMNPALAGRAFLFFAYPAQISGDLVWTAADGFSGATALSQWAQGGQGALKHAVTGQEITWMDAFLGNIPGSIGEVSTLMLMIGAAIIVFTRIASWRIIAGVFVGMAATATVFNLIGSDTNPLFSMPWHWHLVLGGFALGMFFMATDPVSAAFTNKGKWWYGALIGVMCVVIRVANPAYPEGMMLAILFANLFAPIFDYLVVQGNIKRRKAKAA
;
A
#
# COMPACT_ATOMS: atom_id res chain seq x y z
N MET A 1 -30.56 -1.33 29.75
CA MET A 1 -29.33 -2.08 30.09
C MET A 1 -28.48 -2.12 28.84
N GLY A 2 -27.36 -1.39 28.81
CA GLY A 2 -26.58 -1.19 27.58
C GLY A 2 -25.68 -2.39 27.23
N LEU A 3 -25.17 -2.39 25.99
CA LEU A 3 -24.16 -3.33 25.48
C LEU A 3 -22.98 -3.51 26.45
N LYS A 4 -22.56 -2.43 27.14
CA LYS A 4 -21.50 -2.47 28.15
C LYS A 4 -21.74 -3.49 29.28
N ASN A 5 -22.96 -3.52 29.85
CA ASN A 5 -23.28 -4.44 30.95
C ASN A 5 -23.36 -5.91 30.50
N LEU A 6 -23.57 -6.16 29.20
CA LEU A 6 -23.50 -7.51 28.63
C LEU A 6 -22.04 -7.98 28.53
N PHE A 7 -21.14 -7.13 28.03
CA PHE A 7 -19.71 -7.43 27.99
C PHE A 7 -19.14 -7.66 29.40
N GLU A 8 -19.44 -6.78 30.36
CA GLU A 8 -18.98 -6.92 31.76
C GLU A 8 -19.47 -8.22 32.43
N LYS A 9 -20.65 -8.73 32.07
CA LYS A 9 -21.16 -10.03 32.55
C LYS A 9 -20.49 -11.23 31.90
N MET A 10 -20.06 -11.09 30.65
CA MET A 10 -19.38 -12.15 29.90
C MET A 10 -17.89 -12.23 30.23
N GLU A 11 -17.28 -11.12 30.59
CA GLU A 11 -15.85 -10.96 30.87
C GLU A 11 -15.25 -12.02 31.82
N PRO A 12 -15.89 -12.43 32.94
CA PRO A 12 -15.33 -13.44 33.85
C PRO A 12 -15.13 -14.82 33.21
N ALA A 13 -15.89 -15.15 32.15
CA ALA A 13 -15.77 -16.43 31.47
C ALA A 13 -14.53 -16.52 30.55
N PHE A 14 -13.90 -15.38 30.24
CA PHE A 14 -12.74 -15.27 29.37
C PHE A 14 -11.43 -15.01 30.13
N HIS A 15 -11.48 -14.60 31.40
CA HIS A 15 -10.29 -14.44 32.26
C HIS A 15 -9.59 -15.78 32.57
N LYS A 16 -8.34 -15.74 33.06
CA LYS A 16 -7.54 -16.94 33.40
C LYS A 16 -8.32 -17.88 34.32
N GLY A 17 -8.54 -19.12 33.88
CA GLY A 17 -9.36 -20.12 34.60
C GLY A 17 -10.84 -20.17 34.19
N GLY A 18 -11.29 -19.31 33.27
CA GLY A 18 -12.63 -19.33 32.69
C GLY A 18 -12.78 -20.35 31.53
N LYS A 19 -14.03 -20.78 31.28
CA LYS A 19 -14.36 -21.78 30.23
C LYS A 19 -13.88 -21.38 28.83
N TYR A 20 -13.80 -20.07 28.55
CA TYR A 20 -13.43 -19.52 27.26
C TYR A 20 -12.10 -18.75 27.30
N GLU A 21 -11.17 -19.08 28.20
CA GLU A 21 -9.85 -18.43 28.32
C GLU A 21 -9.12 -18.31 26.96
N LYS A 22 -9.23 -19.33 26.11
CA LYS A 22 -8.60 -19.34 24.76
C LYS A 22 -9.14 -18.25 23.82
N TRP A 23 -10.35 -17.74 24.08
CA TRP A 23 -11.03 -16.73 23.27
C TRP A 23 -10.94 -15.33 23.87
N TYR A 24 -10.17 -15.16 24.95
CA TYR A 24 -9.99 -13.86 25.62
C TYR A 24 -9.56 -12.77 24.66
N THR A 25 -8.60 -13.05 23.79
CA THR A 25 -8.06 -12.08 22.82
C THR A 25 -9.12 -11.59 21.83
N LEU A 26 -10.02 -12.48 21.41
CA LEU A 26 -11.14 -12.11 20.54
C LEU A 26 -12.14 -11.22 21.29
N PHE A 27 -12.51 -11.62 22.52
CA PHE A 27 -13.42 -10.87 23.37
C PHE A 27 -12.90 -9.45 23.65
N GLU A 28 -11.62 -9.34 24.03
CA GLU A 28 -10.93 -8.09 24.28
C GLU A 28 -10.88 -7.20 23.03
N ALA A 29 -10.54 -7.75 21.85
CA ALA A 29 -10.56 -6.98 20.61
C ALA A 29 -11.95 -6.40 20.30
N THR A 30 -13.02 -7.21 20.40
CA THR A 30 -14.39 -6.70 20.24
C THR A 30 -14.77 -5.64 21.26
N TYR A 31 -14.36 -5.82 22.52
CA TYR A 31 -14.63 -4.84 23.58
C TYR A 31 -13.91 -3.52 23.31
N THR A 32 -12.64 -3.57 22.88
CA THR A 32 -11.78 -2.41 22.63
C THR A 32 -12.17 -1.63 21.36
N ILE A 33 -12.88 -2.29 20.42
CA ILE A 33 -13.51 -1.63 19.27
C ILE A 33 -14.68 -0.74 19.74
N LEU A 34 -15.49 -1.22 20.67
CA LEU A 34 -16.72 -0.54 21.10
C LEU A 34 -16.53 0.40 22.30
N TYR A 35 -15.54 0.13 23.15
CA TYR A 35 -15.33 0.81 24.42
C TYR A 35 -13.84 1.07 24.67
N THR A 36 -13.53 2.24 25.23
CA THR A 36 -12.19 2.54 25.71
C THR A 36 -11.87 1.71 26.95
N PRO A 37 -10.65 1.13 27.07
CA PRO A 37 -10.24 0.46 28.29
C PRO A 37 -10.38 1.40 29.50
N GLY A 38 -11.11 0.97 30.53
CA GLY A 38 -11.33 1.76 31.76
C GLY A 38 -10.11 1.84 32.68
N THR A 39 -8.93 1.48 32.20
CA THR A 39 -7.69 1.49 32.99
C THR A 39 -7.19 2.91 33.15
N VAL A 40 -7.42 3.49 34.33
CA VAL A 40 -6.80 4.76 34.72
C VAL A 40 -5.37 4.52 35.19
N THR A 41 -4.45 5.40 34.77
CA THR A 41 -3.07 5.39 35.27
C THR A 41 -3.06 5.63 36.78
N ARG A 42 -2.67 4.63 37.57
CA ARG A 42 -2.60 4.72 39.04
C ARG A 42 -1.26 5.27 39.57
N LYS A 43 -0.24 5.35 38.71
CA LYS A 43 1.10 5.87 39.01
C LYS A 43 1.48 6.96 38.01
N ASP A 44 2.44 7.80 38.37
CA ASP A 44 3.00 8.80 37.47
C ASP A 44 3.68 8.12 36.28
N SER A 45 3.14 8.37 35.09
CA SER A 45 3.69 7.95 33.82
C SER A 45 4.80 8.90 33.40
N HIS A 46 5.97 8.36 33.00
CA HIS A 46 7.11 9.17 32.58
C HIS A 46 6.81 10.08 31.37
N VAL A 47 5.93 9.63 30.47
CA VAL A 47 5.45 10.41 29.31
C VAL A 47 3.95 10.20 29.19
N ARG A 48 3.20 11.29 29.02
CA ARG A 48 1.78 11.28 28.62
C ARG A 48 1.71 11.78 27.19
N ASP A 49 1.35 10.90 26.27
CA ASP A 49 1.08 11.25 24.88
C ASP A 49 -0.39 10.99 24.57
N ALA A 50 -0.98 11.84 23.72
CA ALA A 50 -2.32 11.68 23.22
C ALA A 50 -2.39 10.69 22.03
N LEU A 51 -1.23 10.41 21.40
CA LEU A 51 -1.09 9.42 20.34
C LEU A 51 -0.80 8.04 20.94
N ASP A 52 -1.81 7.18 20.94
CA ASP A 52 -1.65 5.74 21.15
C ASP A 52 -1.42 5.02 19.80
N SER A 53 -0.98 3.76 19.84
CA SER A 53 -0.70 2.97 18.64
C SER A 53 -1.95 2.81 17.76
N LYS A 54 -3.12 2.65 18.39
CA LYS A 54 -4.44 2.54 17.75
C LYS A 54 -4.78 3.79 16.92
N ARG A 55 -4.73 4.97 17.54
CA ARG A 55 -4.99 6.26 16.90
C ARG A 55 -4.02 6.53 15.76
N MET A 56 -2.73 6.21 15.94
CA MET A 56 -1.75 6.33 14.85
C MET A 56 -2.16 5.48 13.64
N MET A 57 -2.53 4.22 13.85
CA MET A 57 -2.93 3.32 12.75
C MET A 57 -4.23 3.77 12.08
N ILE A 58 -5.23 4.20 12.85
CA ILE A 58 -6.49 4.73 12.30
C ILE A 58 -6.26 6.00 11.47
N ILE A 59 -5.40 6.91 11.93
CA ILE A 59 -5.09 8.14 11.15
C ILE A 59 -4.44 7.77 9.81
N VAL A 60 -3.51 6.81 9.79
CA VAL A 60 -2.88 6.35 8.54
C VAL A 60 -3.90 5.66 7.63
N TRP A 61 -4.77 4.83 8.19
CA TRP A 61 -5.86 4.18 7.46
C TRP A 61 -6.81 5.19 6.80
N LEU A 62 -7.24 6.21 7.55
CA LEU A 62 -8.08 7.30 7.03
C LEU A 62 -7.35 8.17 6.01
N ALA A 63 -6.04 8.40 6.17
CA ALA A 63 -5.25 9.18 5.23
C ALA A 63 -5.13 8.52 3.84
N LEU A 64 -5.38 7.21 3.73
CA LEU A 64 -5.42 6.50 2.44
C LEU A 64 -6.78 6.63 1.73
N PHE A 65 -7.83 7.11 2.40
CA PHE A 65 -9.17 7.18 1.82
C PHE A 65 -9.28 8.07 0.57
N PRO A 66 -8.65 9.25 0.50
CA PRO A 66 -8.67 10.06 -0.71
C PRO A 66 -8.15 9.30 -1.94
N ALA A 67 -7.03 8.59 -1.78
CA ALA A 67 -6.45 7.78 -2.85
C ALA A 67 -7.31 6.55 -3.17
N MET A 68 -7.90 5.92 -2.15
CA MET A 68 -8.81 4.79 -2.32
C MET A 68 -10.06 5.15 -3.12
N PHE A 69 -10.75 6.24 -2.77
CA PHE A 69 -11.97 6.66 -3.47
C PHE A 69 -11.67 7.11 -4.91
N TRP A 70 -10.56 7.82 -5.12
CA TRP A 70 -10.14 8.17 -6.47
C TRP A 70 -9.77 6.93 -7.29
N GLY A 71 -9.10 5.97 -6.68
CA GLY A 71 -8.80 4.66 -7.27
C GLY A 71 -10.05 3.93 -7.74
N MET A 72 -11.07 3.83 -6.89
CA MET A 72 -12.38 3.24 -7.25
C MET A 72 -13.00 3.99 -8.44
N TYR A 73 -13.02 5.32 -8.40
CA TYR A 73 -13.53 6.11 -9.52
C TYR A 73 -12.78 5.83 -10.83
N ASN A 74 -11.44 5.85 -10.79
CA ASN A 74 -10.62 5.66 -11.99
C ASN A 74 -10.75 4.24 -12.55
N VAL A 75 -10.77 3.19 -11.71
CA VAL A 75 -10.98 1.82 -12.18
C VAL A 75 -12.27 1.71 -12.98
N GLY A 76 -13.39 2.23 -12.47
CA GLY A 76 -14.65 2.19 -13.20
C GLY A 76 -14.68 3.11 -14.42
N ALA A 77 -14.02 4.27 -14.37
CA ALA A 77 -13.90 5.16 -15.52
C ALA A 77 -13.13 4.48 -16.68
N GLN A 78 -11.98 3.86 -16.39
CA GLN A 78 -11.20 3.12 -17.39
C GLN A 78 -11.95 1.88 -17.88
N ALA A 79 -12.67 1.19 -17.00
CA ALA A 79 -13.46 0.01 -17.35
C ALA A 79 -14.60 0.34 -18.34
N ILE A 80 -15.34 1.43 -18.11
CA ILE A 80 -16.42 1.88 -19.01
C ILE A 80 -15.86 2.38 -20.35
N LEU A 81 -14.73 3.11 -20.33
CA LEU A 81 -14.06 3.54 -21.55
C LEU A 81 -13.56 2.34 -22.37
N ALA A 82 -12.98 1.32 -21.73
CA ALA A 82 -12.49 0.14 -22.42
C ALA A 82 -13.62 -0.73 -22.99
N THR A 83 -14.72 -0.95 -22.25
CA THR A 83 -15.85 -1.75 -22.75
C THR A 83 -16.64 -1.04 -23.85
N SER A 84 -16.78 0.29 -23.78
CA SER A 84 -17.40 1.06 -24.86
C SER A 84 -16.56 1.03 -26.14
N HIS A 85 -15.23 1.03 -26.02
CA HIS A 85 -14.33 0.89 -27.17
C HIS A 85 -14.38 -0.50 -27.80
N LEU A 86 -14.46 -1.56 -26.99
CA LEU A 86 -14.57 -2.95 -27.48
C LEU A 86 -15.98 -3.30 -27.98
N GLY A 87 -17.01 -2.53 -27.64
CA GLY A 87 -18.40 -2.84 -27.96
C GLY A 87 -18.96 -4.04 -27.17
N THR A 88 -18.26 -4.50 -26.12
CA THR A 88 -18.56 -5.73 -25.36
C THR A 88 -19.40 -5.47 -24.11
N LEU A 89 -20.10 -4.34 -24.03
CA LEU A 89 -20.82 -3.93 -22.80
C LEU A 89 -21.92 -4.94 -22.42
N ALA A 90 -22.72 -5.40 -23.39
CA ALA A 90 -23.78 -6.37 -23.14
C ALA A 90 -23.23 -7.72 -22.65
N ASP A 91 -22.14 -8.19 -23.26
CA ASP A 91 -21.46 -9.42 -22.86
C ASP A 91 -20.81 -9.30 -21.49
N SER A 92 -20.24 -8.13 -21.18
CA SER A 92 -19.64 -7.83 -19.89
C SER A 92 -20.68 -7.83 -18.77
N ILE A 93 -21.86 -7.26 -19.00
CA ILE A 93 -22.98 -7.29 -18.04
C ILE A 93 -23.47 -8.72 -17.80
N ALA A 94 -23.55 -9.54 -18.85
CA ALA A 94 -24.02 -10.93 -18.74
C ALA A 94 -23.02 -11.86 -18.04
N ASN A 95 -21.72 -11.73 -18.34
CA ASN A 95 -20.70 -12.70 -17.91
C ASN A 95 -19.91 -12.26 -16.68
N ASN A 96 -19.86 -10.96 -16.38
CA ASN A 96 -19.11 -10.44 -15.25
C ASN A 96 -20.05 -9.90 -14.17
N TRP A 97 -20.05 -10.58 -13.02
CA TRP A 97 -20.90 -10.23 -11.88
C TRP A 97 -20.66 -8.81 -11.35
N HIS A 98 -19.49 -8.20 -11.58
CA HIS A 98 -19.19 -6.83 -11.20
C HIS A 98 -20.05 -5.84 -11.99
N TYR A 99 -20.13 -6.07 -13.32
CA TYR A 99 -20.96 -5.28 -14.23
C TYR A 99 -22.45 -5.54 -13.99
N GLY A 100 -22.86 -6.80 -13.87
CA GLY A 100 -24.26 -7.16 -13.59
C GLY A 100 -24.75 -6.61 -12.24
N PHE A 101 -23.93 -6.64 -11.20
CA PHE A 101 -24.28 -6.07 -9.90
C PHE A 101 -24.34 -4.53 -9.94
N SER A 102 -23.43 -3.90 -10.68
CA SER A 102 -23.45 -2.44 -10.86
C SER A 102 -24.69 -1.98 -11.62
N ASP A 103 -25.07 -2.70 -12.68
CA ASP A 103 -26.29 -2.45 -13.46
C ASP A 103 -27.55 -2.64 -12.60
N ALA A 104 -27.60 -3.71 -11.80
CA ALA A 104 -28.70 -3.97 -10.87
C ALA A 104 -28.89 -2.86 -9.81
N LEU A 105 -27.80 -2.19 -9.42
CA LEU A 105 -27.83 -1.03 -8.51
C LEU A 105 -28.18 0.29 -9.21
N GLY A 106 -28.46 0.27 -10.52
CA GLY A 106 -28.83 1.43 -11.33
C GLY A 106 -27.64 2.26 -11.82
N ALA A 107 -26.43 1.70 -11.85
CA ALA A 107 -25.27 2.41 -12.39
C ALA A 107 -25.38 2.52 -13.91
N THR A 108 -25.26 3.73 -14.45
CA THR A 108 -25.11 3.95 -15.89
C THR A 108 -23.73 3.47 -16.33
N LEU A 109 -23.66 2.47 -17.21
CA LEU A 109 -22.41 1.86 -17.70
C LEU A 109 -22.02 2.30 -19.12
N THR A 110 -22.66 3.34 -19.65
CA THR A 110 -22.38 3.93 -20.96
C THR A 110 -21.39 5.09 -20.86
N ALA A 111 -20.93 5.63 -22.00
CA ALA A 111 -19.93 6.71 -22.04
C ALA A 111 -20.34 7.96 -21.24
N ASP A 112 -21.64 8.25 -21.11
CA ASP A 112 -22.20 9.36 -20.36
C ASP A 112 -22.33 9.10 -18.85
N ALA A 113 -21.71 8.02 -18.35
CA ALA A 113 -21.75 7.66 -16.94
C ALA A 113 -21.26 8.81 -16.04
N GLY A 114 -22.12 9.23 -15.11
CA GLY A 114 -21.80 10.15 -14.05
C GLY A 114 -20.72 9.59 -13.10
N TRP A 115 -20.13 10.48 -12.30
CA TRP A 115 -19.03 10.13 -11.39
C TRP A 115 -19.40 9.01 -10.39
N GLY A 116 -20.64 9.01 -9.89
CA GLY A 116 -21.14 8.00 -8.96
C GLY A 116 -21.22 6.60 -9.56
N SER A 117 -21.67 6.48 -10.81
CA SER A 117 -21.75 5.19 -11.52
C SER A 117 -20.36 4.61 -11.78
N LYS A 118 -19.40 5.46 -12.18
CA LYS A 118 -17.99 5.09 -12.36
C LYS A 118 -17.37 4.59 -11.04
N MET A 119 -17.59 5.32 -9.95
CA MET A 119 -17.10 4.91 -8.64
C MET A 119 -17.75 3.62 -8.15
N LEU A 120 -19.05 3.42 -8.39
CA LEU A 120 -19.77 2.20 -8.01
C LEU A 120 -19.16 0.98 -8.71
N LEU A 121 -18.96 1.05 -10.04
CA LEU A 121 -18.33 -0.04 -10.77
C LEU A 121 -16.94 -0.36 -10.21
N GLY A 122 -16.07 0.62 -10.00
CA GLY A 122 -14.75 0.33 -9.42
C GLY A 122 -14.78 -0.14 -7.97
N ALA A 123 -15.79 0.28 -7.18
CA ALA A 123 -15.99 -0.22 -5.83
C ALA A 123 -16.35 -1.72 -5.83
N THR A 124 -17.08 -2.22 -6.83
CA THR A 124 -17.35 -3.66 -6.96
C THR A 124 -16.09 -4.49 -7.21
N TYR A 125 -15.04 -3.92 -7.80
CA TYR A 125 -13.73 -4.58 -7.93
C TYR A 125 -12.89 -4.48 -6.67
N PHE A 126 -12.83 -3.29 -6.05
CA PHE A 126 -11.99 -3.08 -4.87
C PHE A 126 -12.51 -3.75 -3.60
N LEU A 127 -13.81 -3.61 -3.30
CA LEU A 127 -14.36 -4.03 -2.01
C LEU A 127 -14.20 -5.55 -1.76
N PRO A 128 -14.45 -6.44 -2.72
CA PRO A 128 -14.22 -7.88 -2.51
C PRO A 128 -12.76 -8.24 -2.24
N ILE A 129 -11.82 -7.57 -2.92
CA ILE A 129 -10.38 -7.74 -2.67
C ILE A 129 -10.06 -7.28 -1.25
N TYR A 130 -10.48 -6.07 -0.87
CA TYR A 130 -10.25 -5.53 0.46
C TYR A 130 -10.86 -6.41 1.56
N LEU A 131 -12.10 -6.88 1.38
CA LEU A 131 -12.76 -7.78 2.32
C LEU A 131 -12.03 -9.11 2.45
N THR A 132 -11.58 -9.69 1.34
CA THR A 132 -10.82 -10.95 1.36
C THR A 132 -9.50 -10.79 2.10
N VAL A 133 -8.74 -9.74 1.78
CA VAL A 133 -7.50 -9.40 2.47
C VAL A 133 -7.75 -9.19 3.97
N PHE A 134 -8.78 -8.42 4.32
CA PHE A 134 -9.11 -8.10 5.72
C PHE A 134 -9.51 -9.36 6.51
N LEU A 135 -10.38 -10.20 5.96
CA LEU A 135 -10.85 -11.42 6.62
C LEU A 135 -9.74 -12.46 6.78
N VAL A 136 -8.95 -12.71 5.74
CA VAL A 136 -7.90 -13.74 5.76
C VAL A 136 -6.74 -13.32 6.65
N GLY A 137 -6.28 -12.07 6.55
CA GLY A 137 -5.20 -11.60 7.41
C GLY A 137 -5.64 -11.41 8.86
N GLY A 138 -6.88 -10.93 9.09
CA GLY A 138 -7.47 -10.87 10.42
C GLY A 138 -7.61 -12.26 11.06
N PHE A 139 -8.01 -13.27 10.28
CA PHE A 139 -8.03 -14.66 10.73
C PHE A 139 -6.65 -15.13 11.22
N TRP A 140 -5.60 -14.92 10.42
CA TRP A 140 -4.25 -15.32 10.80
C TRP A 140 -3.75 -14.57 12.04
N GLU A 141 -4.00 -13.26 12.12
CA GLU A 141 -3.59 -12.45 13.27
C GLU A 141 -4.27 -12.90 14.56
N VAL A 142 -5.57 -13.19 14.50
CA VAL A 142 -6.34 -13.74 15.62
C VAL A 142 -5.78 -15.10 16.05
N VAL A 143 -5.48 -15.99 15.09
CA VAL A 143 -4.90 -17.31 15.38
C VAL A 143 -3.55 -17.18 16.09
N PHE A 144 -2.64 -16.34 15.58
CA PHE A 144 -1.32 -16.14 16.19
C PHE A 144 -1.42 -15.47 17.57
N ALA A 145 -2.31 -14.50 17.74
CA ALA A 145 -2.59 -13.86 19.03
C ALA A 145 -3.13 -14.85 20.06
N MET A 146 -4.05 -15.74 19.67
CA MET A 146 -4.56 -16.82 20.53
C MET A 146 -3.47 -17.82 20.93
N VAL A 147 -2.62 -18.24 19.99
CA VAL A 147 -1.52 -19.18 20.25
C VAL A 147 -0.48 -18.57 21.19
N ARG A 148 -0.18 -17.28 21.04
CA ARG A 148 0.85 -16.59 21.82
C ARG A 148 0.34 -15.84 23.05
N LYS A 149 -0.98 -15.84 23.27
CA LYS A 149 -1.66 -15.19 24.41
C LYS A 149 -1.29 -13.70 24.55
N HIS A 150 -1.30 -12.96 23.45
CA HIS A 150 -1.14 -11.51 23.45
C HIS A 150 -2.33 -10.81 22.79
N GLU A 151 -2.48 -9.51 23.04
CA GLU A 151 -3.53 -8.67 22.49
C GLU A 151 -3.40 -8.55 20.96
N ILE A 152 -4.54 -8.34 20.29
CA ILE A 152 -4.58 -8.09 18.84
C ILE A 152 -4.19 -6.64 18.57
N ASN A 153 -3.24 -6.43 17.66
CA ASN A 153 -2.78 -5.09 17.33
C ASN A 153 -3.54 -4.53 16.11
N GLU A 154 -3.87 -3.25 16.13
CA GLU A 154 -4.59 -2.58 15.04
C GLU A 154 -3.73 -2.29 13.80
N GLY A 155 -2.42 -2.57 13.86
CA GLY A 155 -1.53 -2.44 12.70
C GLY A 155 -1.94 -3.25 11.47
N PHE A 156 -2.80 -4.27 11.65
CA PHE A 156 -3.37 -5.00 10.52
C PHE A 156 -4.27 -4.15 9.61
N PHE A 157 -5.05 -3.22 10.18
CA PHE A 157 -5.98 -2.38 9.40
C PHE A 157 -5.25 -1.60 8.31
N VAL A 158 -4.05 -1.13 8.61
CA VAL A 158 -3.19 -0.42 7.66
C VAL A 158 -2.59 -1.40 6.64
N THR A 159 -2.15 -2.57 7.09
CA THR A 159 -1.57 -3.59 6.21
C THR A 159 -2.60 -4.09 5.17
N SER A 160 -3.86 -4.31 5.59
CA SER A 160 -4.92 -4.81 4.72
C SER A 160 -5.32 -3.81 3.64
N ILE A 161 -5.46 -2.53 3.99
CA ILE A 161 -5.80 -1.51 3.00
C ILE A 161 -4.62 -1.27 2.03
N LEU A 162 -3.38 -1.26 2.52
CA LEU A 162 -2.21 -1.06 1.68
C LEU A 162 -2.04 -2.21 0.68
N LEU A 163 -2.21 -3.46 1.12
CA LEU A 163 -2.12 -4.61 0.23
C LEU A 163 -3.25 -4.60 -0.83
N ALA A 164 -4.47 -4.23 -0.45
CA ALA A 164 -5.59 -4.13 -1.41
C ALA A 164 -5.39 -2.99 -2.42
N LEU A 165 -4.75 -1.90 -2.02
CA LEU A 165 -4.51 -0.74 -2.89
C LEU A 165 -3.39 -0.94 -3.90
N ILE A 166 -2.38 -1.74 -3.58
CA ILE A 166 -1.26 -1.97 -4.49
C ILE A 166 -1.55 -3.05 -5.53
N VAL A 167 -2.50 -3.95 -5.33
CA VAL A 167 -2.80 -5.00 -6.32
C VAL A 167 -3.66 -4.49 -7.49
N PRO A 168 -3.59 -5.14 -8.67
CA PRO A 168 -4.48 -4.85 -9.79
C PRO A 168 -5.95 -5.11 -9.44
N PRO A 169 -6.90 -4.40 -10.07
CA PRO A 169 -8.33 -4.55 -9.79
C PRO A 169 -8.92 -5.89 -10.20
N THR A 170 -8.30 -6.59 -11.15
CA THR A 170 -8.78 -7.89 -11.68
C THR A 170 -8.18 -9.10 -10.94
N LEU A 171 -7.39 -8.87 -9.88
CA LEU A 171 -6.73 -9.95 -9.15
C LEU A 171 -7.77 -10.95 -8.59
N PRO A 172 -7.64 -12.25 -8.87
CA PRO A 172 -8.52 -13.26 -8.30
C PRO A 172 -8.46 -13.25 -6.76
N LEU A 173 -9.63 -13.33 -6.11
CA LEU A 173 -9.75 -13.21 -4.66
C LEU A 173 -8.90 -14.24 -3.89
N TRP A 174 -8.78 -15.46 -4.41
CA TRP A 174 -7.95 -16.49 -3.80
C TRP A 174 -6.44 -16.14 -3.82
N GLN A 175 -5.96 -15.42 -4.85
CA GLN A 175 -4.59 -14.94 -4.89
C GLN A 175 -4.38 -13.84 -3.86
N ALA A 176 -5.33 -12.92 -3.71
CA ALA A 176 -5.30 -11.92 -2.65
C ALA A 176 -5.24 -12.56 -1.25
N ALA A 177 -5.98 -13.66 -1.03
CA ALA A 177 -5.93 -14.43 0.20
C ALA A 177 -4.54 -15.08 0.44
N LEU A 178 -3.93 -15.68 -0.58
CA LEU A 178 -2.58 -16.27 -0.47
C LEU A 178 -1.51 -15.21 -0.22
N ALA A 179 -1.60 -14.07 -0.90
CA ALA A 179 -0.69 -12.93 -0.72
C ALA A 179 -0.74 -12.41 0.72
N THR A 180 -1.95 -12.25 1.24
CA THR A 180 -2.18 -11.82 2.62
C THR A 180 -1.63 -12.85 3.60
N THR A 181 -1.88 -14.14 3.34
CA THR A 181 -1.37 -15.23 4.18
C THR A 181 0.15 -15.19 4.22
N PHE A 182 0.82 -15.08 3.07
CA PHE A 182 2.28 -15.02 3.02
C PHE A 182 2.81 -13.77 3.73
N GLY A 183 2.28 -12.58 3.42
CA GLY A 183 2.72 -11.32 4.03
C GLY A 183 2.52 -11.30 5.55
N VAL A 184 1.34 -11.67 6.03
CA VAL A 184 1.02 -11.67 7.47
C VAL A 184 1.77 -12.79 8.20
N VAL A 185 1.71 -14.02 7.72
CA VAL A 185 2.33 -15.15 8.44
C VAL A 185 3.85 -15.06 8.37
N VAL A 186 4.42 -14.99 7.16
CA VAL A 186 5.87 -15.12 6.97
C VAL A 186 6.61 -13.84 7.33
N ALA A 187 6.13 -12.67 6.88
CA ALA A 187 6.89 -11.43 7.08
C ALA A 187 6.60 -10.72 8.42
N LYS A 188 5.48 -11.04 9.10
CA LYS A 188 5.07 -10.38 10.34
C LYS A 188 4.96 -11.34 11.53
N GLU A 189 4.07 -12.32 11.47
CA GLU A 189 3.70 -13.12 12.65
C GLU A 189 4.78 -14.10 13.07
N VAL A 190 5.48 -14.76 12.13
CA VAL A 190 6.61 -15.65 12.46
C VAL A 190 7.66 -14.93 13.31
N PHE A 191 7.89 -13.64 13.07
CA PHE A 191 8.91 -12.83 13.76
C PHE A 191 8.45 -12.23 15.10
N GLY A 192 7.18 -12.38 15.47
CA GLY A 192 6.68 -11.90 16.75
C GLY A 192 5.54 -10.87 16.67
N GLY A 193 5.01 -10.59 15.48
CA GLY A 193 3.90 -9.66 15.28
C GLY A 193 4.35 -8.20 15.04
N VAL A 194 3.44 -7.26 15.26
CA VAL A 194 3.69 -5.81 15.08
C VAL A 194 4.83 -5.36 16.01
N GLY A 195 5.79 -4.60 15.46
CA GLY A 195 6.96 -4.11 16.19
C GLY A 195 8.20 -5.00 16.06
N LYS A 196 8.06 -6.19 15.48
CA LYS A 196 9.17 -7.15 15.25
C LYS A 196 9.33 -7.56 13.78
N ASN A 197 8.46 -7.07 12.89
CA ASN A 197 8.58 -7.34 11.46
C ASN A 197 9.78 -6.60 10.88
N PHE A 198 10.68 -7.36 10.25
CA PHE A 198 11.92 -6.84 9.67
C PHE A 198 11.74 -6.24 8.27
N MET A 199 10.55 -6.43 7.66
CA MET A 199 10.15 -5.84 6.40
C MET A 199 8.65 -5.52 6.39
N ASN A 200 8.23 -4.71 5.42
CA ASN A 200 6.83 -4.34 5.24
C ASN A 200 5.98 -5.57 4.83
N PRO A 201 4.97 -5.99 5.62
CA PRO A 201 4.20 -7.21 5.35
C PRO A 201 3.32 -7.14 4.10
N ALA A 202 2.77 -5.96 3.78
CA ALA A 202 1.97 -5.77 2.57
C ALA A 202 2.85 -5.92 1.32
N LEU A 203 4.05 -5.33 1.32
CA LEU A 203 4.98 -5.49 0.21
C LEU A 203 5.51 -6.91 0.09
N ALA A 204 5.72 -7.62 1.20
CA ALA A 204 6.09 -9.04 1.17
C ALA A 204 4.99 -9.90 0.53
N GLY A 205 3.72 -9.63 0.84
CA GLY A 205 2.57 -10.27 0.19
C GLY A 205 2.49 -9.97 -1.31
N ARG A 206 2.73 -8.71 -1.70
CA ARG A 206 2.83 -8.32 -3.12
C ARG A 206 3.99 -9.01 -3.82
N ALA A 207 5.17 -9.10 -3.19
CA ALA A 207 6.34 -9.76 -3.76
C ALA A 207 6.10 -11.26 -3.97
N PHE A 208 5.37 -11.91 -3.06
CA PHE A 208 4.94 -13.29 -3.25
C PHE A 208 4.09 -13.44 -4.52
N LEU A 209 3.07 -12.58 -4.72
CA LEU A 209 2.27 -12.60 -5.96
C LEU A 209 3.12 -12.30 -7.20
N PHE A 210 4.02 -11.33 -7.08
CA PHE A 210 4.90 -10.91 -8.15
C PHE A 210 5.73 -12.06 -8.72
N PHE A 211 6.32 -12.89 -7.85
CA PHE A 211 7.14 -14.02 -8.27
C PHE A 211 6.36 -15.31 -8.52
N ALA A 212 5.26 -15.55 -7.80
CA ALA A 212 4.47 -16.78 -7.93
C ALA A 212 3.43 -16.73 -9.07
N TYR A 213 2.85 -15.55 -9.32
CA TYR A 213 1.74 -15.34 -10.26
C TYR A 213 1.96 -14.09 -11.13
N PRO A 214 3.03 -14.04 -11.95
CA PRO A 214 3.41 -12.84 -12.70
C PRO A 214 2.35 -12.40 -13.72
N ALA A 215 1.57 -13.32 -14.29
CA ALA A 215 0.55 -12.99 -15.27
C ALA A 215 -0.57 -12.11 -14.68
N GLN A 216 -0.99 -12.36 -13.45
CA GLN A 216 -2.09 -11.65 -12.78
C GLN A 216 -1.67 -10.34 -12.11
N ILE A 217 -0.35 -10.12 -11.95
CA ILE A 217 0.20 -8.94 -11.26
C ILE A 217 0.95 -7.98 -12.19
N SER A 218 1.44 -8.47 -13.33
CA SER A 218 2.29 -7.69 -14.25
C SER A 218 1.93 -7.87 -15.72
N GLY A 219 0.93 -8.69 -16.06
CA GLY A 219 0.44 -8.82 -17.43
C GLY A 219 -0.25 -7.55 -17.93
N ASP A 220 -0.36 -7.38 -19.25
CA ASP A 220 -0.98 -6.18 -19.84
C ASP A 220 -2.52 -6.16 -19.78
N LEU A 221 -3.14 -7.30 -19.44
CA LEU A 221 -4.59 -7.47 -19.35
C LEU A 221 -5.18 -7.09 -17.99
N VAL A 222 -4.36 -6.95 -16.94
CA VAL A 222 -4.88 -6.92 -15.55
C VAL A 222 -5.24 -5.53 -15.04
N TRP A 223 -4.78 -4.49 -15.73
CA TRP A 223 -4.84 -3.09 -15.27
C TRP A 223 -6.17 -2.39 -15.58
N THR A 224 -6.93 -2.93 -16.53
CA THR A 224 -8.22 -2.43 -16.96
C THR A 224 -9.27 -3.50 -16.75
N ALA A 225 -10.35 -3.17 -16.07
CA ALA A 225 -11.39 -4.12 -15.72
C ALA A 225 -12.37 -4.37 -16.89
N ALA A 226 -11.84 -4.66 -18.07
CA ALA A 226 -12.58 -4.98 -19.28
C ALA A 226 -12.00 -6.26 -19.90
N ASP A 227 -12.84 -7.27 -20.08
CA ASP A 227 -12.39 -8.56 -20.58
C ASP A 227 -11.90 -8.45 -22.04
N GLY A 228 -10.77 -9.09 -22.34
CA GLY A 228 -10.10 -9.01 -23.64
C GLY A 228 -9.41 -7.68 -23.95
N PHE A 229 -9.45 -6.68 -23.06
CA PHE A 229 -8.71 -5.43 -23.25
C PHE A 229 -7.27 -5.55 -22.77
N SER A 230 -6.31 -5.31 -23.67
CA SER A 230 -4.88 -5.28 -23.35
C SER A 230 -4.36 -3.85 -23.36
N GLY A 231 -3.82 -3.39 -22.24
CA GLY A 231 -3.27 -2.06 -22.08
C GLY A 231 -1.91 -2.11 -21.40
N ALA A 232 -0.85 -1.80 -22.15
CA ALA A 232 0.48 -1.61 -21.56
C ALA A 232 0.43 -0.48 -20.54
N THR A 233 1.04 -0.68 -19.37
CA THR A 233 1.20 0.37 -18.35
C THR A 233 2.02 1.54 -18.88
N ALA A 234 1.84 2.74 -18.31
CA ALA A 234 2.61 3.91 -18.71
C ALA A 234 4.14 3.70 -18.60
N LEU A 235 4.61 2.94 -17.60
CA LEU A 235 6.04 2.63 -17.46
C LEU A 235 6.53 1.65 -18.54
N SER A 236 5.74 0.62 -18.87
CA SER A 236 6.09 -0.29 -19.98
C SER A 236 6.03 0.40 -21.35
N GLN A 237 5.08 1.33 -21.57
CA GLN A 237 5.03 2.14 -22.79
C GLN A 237 6.28 3.00 -22.93
N TRP A 238 6.71 3.65 -21.83
CA TRP A 238 7.95 4.42 -21.82
C TRP A 238 9.17 3.53 -22.10
N ALA A 239 9.23 2.33 -21.52
CA ALA A 239 10.31 1.38 -21.77
C ALA A 239 10.44 1.00 -23.25
N GLN A 240 9.31 0.88 -23.95
CA GLN A 240 9.28 0.46 -25.36
C GLN A 240 9.60 1.60 -26.34
N GLY A 241 9.16 2.84 -26.07
CA GLY A 241 9.26 3.92 -27.06
C GLY A 241 9.45 5.33 -26.48
N GLY A 242 9.85 5.44 -25.22
CA GLY A 242 10.10 6.72 -24.56
C GLY A 242 8.83 7.55 -24.38
N GLN A 243 9.00 8.87 -24.22
CA GLN A 243 7.89 9.79 -23.97
C GLN A 243 6.83 9.78 -25.09
N GLY A 244 7.23 9.62 -26.35
CA GLY A 244 6.31 9.62 -27.50
C GLY A 244 5.39 8.39 -27.58
N ALA A 245 5.69 7.33 -26.82
CA ALA A 245 4.86 6.14 -26.73
C ALA A 245 3.80 6.21 -25.61
N LEU A 246 3.84 7.24 -24.75
CA LEU A 246 2.86 7.44 -23.69
C LEU A 246 1.50 7.83 -24.28
N LYS A 247 0.63 6.85 -24.44
CA LYS A 247 -0.71 7.05 -25.01
C LYS A 247 -1.75 6.29 -24.20
N HIS A 248 -2.90 6.90 -24.03
CA HIS A 248 -4.06 6.21 -23.49
C HIS A 248 -4.43 5.06 -24.43
N ALA A 249 -4.44 3.83 -23.90
CA ALA A 249 -4.68 2.62 -24.69
C ALA A 249 -6.05 2.64 -25.42
N VAL A 250 -7.02 3.36 -24.86
CA VAL A 250 -8.38 3.47 -25.42
C VAL A 250 -8.52 4.63 -26.41
N THR A 251 -8.09 5.84 -26.04
CA THR A 251 -8.35 7.05 -26.84
C THR A 251 -7.24 7.35 -27.85
N GLY A 252 -6.07 6.72 -27.72
CA GLY A 252 -4.88 7.00 -28.55
C GLY A 252 -4.26 8.38 -28.32
N GLN A 253 -4.83 9.19 -27.41
CA GLN A 253 -4.31 10.50 -27.04
C GLN A 253 -3.06 10.36 -26.16
N GLU A 254 -2.15 11.31 -26.26
CA GLU A 254 -0.94 11.35 -25.44
C GLU A 254 -1.28 11.56 -23.97
N ILE A 255 -0.63 10.81 -23.08
CA ILE A 255 -0.82 10.97 -21.64
C ILE A 255 -0.05 12.22 -21.21
N THR A 256 -0.77 13.26 -20.81
CA THR A 256 -0.14 14.47 -20.29
C THR A 256 0.37 14.24 -18.86
N TRP A 257 1.36 15.05 -18.44
CA TRP A 257 1.85 15.00 -17.06
C TRP A 257 0.74 15.29 -16.04
N MET A 258 -0.19 16.19 -16.38
CA MET A 258 -1.31 16.53 -15.50
C MET A 258 -2.31 15.37 -15.38
N ASP A 259 -2.55 14.64 -16.47
CA ASP A 259 -3.40 13.44 -16.44
C ASP A 259 -2.79 12.35 -15.56
N ALA A 260 -1.48 12.16 -15.64
CA ALA A 260 -0.78 11.24 -14.76
C ALA A 260 -0.78 11.72 -13.29
N PHE A 261 -0.65 13.02 -13.04
CA PHE A 261 -0.63 13.60 -11.69
C PHE A 261 -1.98 13.52 -10.98
N LEU A 262 -3.06 13.81 -11.70
CA LEU A 262 -4.43 13.66 -11.23
C LEU A 262 -4.85 12.19 -11.16
N GLY A 263 -4.26 11.34 -12.00
CA GLY A 263 -4.50 9.91 -12.00
C GLY A 263 -5.63 9.48 -12.93
N ASN A 264 -5.58 9.91 -14.18
CA ASN A 264 -6.47 9.47 -15.26
C ASN A 264 -5.82 8.35 -16.10
N ILE A 265 -4.96 7.53 -15.50
CA ILE A 265 -4.22 6.44 -16.17
C ILE A 265 -4.67 5.08 -15.64
N PRO A 266 -4.59 4.00 -16.42
CA PRO A 266 -4.79 2.65 -15.89
C PRO A 266 -3.64 2.25 -14.95
N GLY A 267 -3.95 1.50 -13.88
CA GLY A 267 -2.96 1.07 -12.90
C GLY A 267 -3.57 0.43 -11.65
N SER A 268 -2.74 0.11 -10.66
CA SER A 268 -3.19 -0.38 -9.36
C SER A 268 -4.07 0.66 -8.65
N ILE A 269 -5.07 0.21 -7.90
CA ILE A 269 -6.16 1.06 -7.39
C ILE A 269 -5.64 2.26 -6.59
N GLY A 270 -4.65 2.08 -5.73
CA GLY A 270 -4.07 3.16 -4.91
C GLY A 270 -2.91 3.93 -5.55
N GLU A 271 -2.38 3.48 -6.68
CA GLU A 271 -1.17 4.06 -7.29
C GLU A 271 -1.50 5.14 -8.34
N VAL A 272 -2.78 5.31 -8.66
CA VAL A 272 -3.22 6.10 -9.81
C VAL A 272 -3.00 7.60 -9.60
N SER A 273 -3.35 8.16 -8.44
CA SER A 273 -3.35 9.61 -8.23
C SER A 273 -2.31 10.06 -7.22
N THR A 274 -1.25 10.68 -7.73
CA THR A 274 -0.19 11.25 -6.89
C THR A 274 -0.70 12.41 -6.04
N LEU A 275 -1.65 13.21 -6.57
CA LEU A 275 -2.26 14.31 -5.81
C LEU A 275 -3.01 13.81 -4.57
N MET A 276 -3.87 12.80 -4.73
CA MET A 276 -4.66 12.27 -3.60
C MET A 276 -3.76 11.60 -2.55
N LEU A 277 -2.71 10.92 -2.99
CA LEU A 277 -1.69 10.38 -2.10
C LEU A 277 -0.94 11.49 -1.36
N MET A 278 -0.64 12.62 -2.01
CA MET A 278 0.03 13.76 -1.39
C MET A 278 -0.83 14.43 -0.31
N ILE A 279 -2.15 14.52 -0.53
CA ILE A 279 -3.09 15.02 0.50
C ILE A 279 -3.05 14.10 1.73
N GLY A 280 -3.13 12.78 1.52
CA GLY A 280 -2.99 11.81 2.61
C GLY A 280 -1.62 11.87 3.30
N ALA A 281 -0.55 12.01 2.52
CA ALA A 281 0.81 12.15 3.01
C ALA A 281 0.99 13.39 3.89
N ALA A 282 0.39 14.51 3.49
CA ALA A 282 0.42 15.74 4.27
C ALA A 282 -0.21 15.52 5.66
N ILE A 283 -1.35 14.81 5.74
CA ILE A 283 -2.01 14.50 7.01
C ILE A 283 -1.09 13.70 7.94
N ILE A 284 -0.46 12.63 7.45
CA ILE A 284 0.41 11.76 8.29
C ILE A 284 1.74 12.43 8.64
N VAL A 285 2.24 13.37 7.83
CA VAL A 285 3.45 14.15 8.13
C VAL A 285 3.15 15.26 9.15
N PHE A 286 2.04 15.98 9.01
CA PHE A 286 1.65 17.04 9.95
C PHE A 286 1.29 16.48 11.33
N THR A 287 0.64 15.31 11.38
CA THR A 287 0.39 14.58 12.62
C THR A 287 1.65 13.91 13.20
N ARG A 288 2.80 14.04 12.52
CA ARG A 288 4.13 13.51 12.93
C ARG A 288 4.19 11.99 13.08
N ILE A 289 3.28 11.26 12.44
CA ILE A 289 3.32 9.80 12.37
C ILE A 289 4.38 9.37 11.35
N ALA A 290 4.38 10.00 10.17
CA ALA A 290 5.35 9.75 9.11
C ALA A 290 6.57 10.68 9.22
N SER A 291 7.76 10.14 8.97
CA SER A 291 8.98 10.94 8.97
C SER A 291 9.24 11.61 7.64
N TRP A 292 9.15 12.94 7.60
CA TRP A 292 9.53 13.74 6.43
C TRP A 292 10.97 13.50 5.96
N ARG A 293 11.87 13.05 6.86
CA ARG A 293 13.27 12.72 6.53
C ARG A 293 13.38 11.51 5.60
N ILE A 294 12.52 10.51 5.80
CA ILE A 294 12.49 9.33 4.92
C ILE A 294 11.96 9.77 3.56
N ILE A 295 10.83 10.47 3.52
CA ILE A 295 10.21 10.98 2.28
C ILE A 295 11.21 11.82 1.48
N ALA A 296 11.85 12.79 2.13
CA ALA A 296 12.87 13.63 1.50
C ALA A 296 14.09 12.81 1.05
N GLY A 297 14.53 11.82 1.84
CA GLY A 297 15.61 10.91 1.45
C GLY A 297 15.28 10.13 0.17
N VAL A 298 14.07 9.54 0.09
CA VAL A 298 13.60 8.82 -1.11
C VAL A 298 13.56 9.75 -2.31
N PHE A 299 13.04 10.97 -2.15
CA PHE A 299 12.94 11.96 -3.22
C PHE A 299 14.33 12.36 -3.73
N VAL A 300 15.26 12.69 -2.83
CA VAL A 300 16.63 13.08 -3.20
C VAL A 300 17.37 11.91 -3.86
N GLY A 301 17.24 10.70 -3.33
CA GLY A 301 17.85 9.50 -3.92
C GLY A 301 17.35 9.23 -5.34
N MET A 302 16.04 9.32 -5.56
CA MET A 302 15.44 9.17 -6.88
C MET A 302 15.87 10.31 -7.81
N ALA A 303 15.76 11.57 -7.38
CA ALA A 303 16.08 12.72 -8.23
C ALA A 303 17.55 12.71 -8.66
N ALA A 304 18.48 12.45 -7.74
CA ALA A 304 19.90 12.36 -8.05
C ALA A 304 20.24 11.20 -9.00
N THR A 305 19.62 10.03 -8.79
CA THR A 305 19.90 8.86 -9.63
C THR A 305 19.29 9.01 -11.03
N ALA A 306 18.06 9.55 -11.11
CA ALA A 306 17.40 9.83 -12.37
C ALA A 306 18.18 10.88 -13.17
N THR A 307 18.67 11.96 -12.56
CA THR A 307 19.47 12.96 -13.28
C THR A 307 20.78 12.37 -13.78
N VAL A 308 21.45 11.51 -13.01
CA VAL A 308 22.65 10.80 -13.47
C VAL A 308 22.35 9.93 -14.69
N PHE A 309 21.27 9.16 -14.69
CA PHE A 309 20.89 8.35 -15.86
C PHE A 309 20.51 9.19 -17.09
N ASN A 310 19.81 10.31 -16.89
CA ASN A 310 19.50 11.25 -17.97
C ASN A 310 20.76 11.90 -18.57
N LEU A 311 21.79 12.15 -17.76
CA LEU A 311 23.08 12.71 -18.23
C LEU A 311 23.93 11.68 -18.98
N ILE A 312 23.92 10.42 -18.54
CA ILE A 312 24.63 9.34 -19.23
C ILE A 312 23.96 9.06 -20.59
N GLY A 313 22.63 9.01 -20.60
CA GLY A 313 21.85 8.67 -21.79
C GLY A 313 22.04 7.21 -22.22
N SER A 314 21.11 6.69 -23.03
CA SER A 314 21.27 5.39 -23.68
C SER A 314 20.41 5.34 -24.94
N ASP A 315 21.01 4.99 -26.07
CA ASP A 315 20.29 4.81 -27.33
C ASP A 315 19.49 3.48 -27.35
N THR A 316 19.90 2.51 -26.52
CA THR A 316 19.27 1.18 -26.45
C THR A 316 18.10 1.11 -25.47
N ASN A 317 18.04 2.04 -24.50
CA ASN A 317 17.03 2.00 -23.45
C ASN A 317 16.40 3.40 -23.24
N PRO A 318 15.20 3.63 -23.82
CA PRO A 318 14.49 4.90 -23.71
C PRO A 318 14.14 5.33 -22.27
N LEU A 319 14.17 4.41 -21.30
CA LEU A 319 13.90 4.71 -19.90
C LEU A 319 15.01 5.56 -19.25
N PHE A 320 16.21 5.60 -19.85
CA PHE A 320 17.29 6.49 -19.41
C PHE A 320 16.93 7.97 -19.58
N SER A 321 16.04 8.31 -20.52
CA SER A 321 15.62 9.69 -20.79
C SER A 321 14.48 10.17 -19.90
N MET A 322 14.04 9.36 -18.92
CA MET A 322 12.93 9.70 -18.05
C MET A 322 13.37 10.65 -16.93
N PRO A 323 12.88 11.90 -16.90
CA PRO A 323 13.26 12.87 -15.89
C PRO A 323 12.60 12.57 -14.54
N TRP A 324 13.19 13.08 -13.47
CA TRP A 324 12.78 12.81 -12.09
C TRP A 324 11.31 13.12 -11.80
N HIS A 325 10.72 14.12 -12.46
CA HIS A 325 9.31 14.50 -12.23
C HIS A 325 8.31 13.50 -12.82
N TRP A 326 8.70 12.71 -13.83
CA TRP A 326 7.87 11.62 -14.35
C TRP A 326 7.94 10.38 -13.44
N HIS A 327 9.09 10.12 -12.81
CA HIS A 327 9.24 8.99 -11.88
C HIS A 327 8.33 9.12 -10.65
N LEU A 328 8.06 10.35 -10.22
CA LEU A 328 7.17 10.65 -9.09
C LEU A 328 5.71 10.30 -9.37
N VAL A 329 5.29 10.54 -10.61
CA VAL A 329 3.88 10.57 -10.99
C VAL A 329 3.42 9.24 -11.59
N LEU A 330 4.35 8.45 -12.11
CA LEU A 330 4.04 7.16 -12.71
C LEU A 330 4.29 5.97 -11.78
N GLY A 331 3.29 5.08 -11.74
CA GLY A 331 3.32 3.82 -11.01
C GLY A 331 3.30 3.99 -9.49
N GLY A 332 3.63 2.92 -8.76
CA GLY A 332 3.56 2.88 -7.29
C GLY A 332 4.60 3.71 -6.51
N PHE A 333 5.33 4.62 -7.16
CA PHE A 333 6.41 5.36 -6.50
C PHE A 333 5.88 6.30 -5.41
N ALA A 334 4.88 7.13 -5.71
CA ALA A 334 4.31 8.07 -4.73
C ALA A 334 3.71 7.34 -3.53
N LEU A 335 2.95 6.27 -3.77
CA LEU A 335 2.36 5.46 -2.71
C LEU A 335 3.43 4.77 -1.86
N GLY A 336 4.46 4.21 -2.51
CA GLY A 336 5.61 3.64 -1.83
C GLY A 336 6.37 4.66 -0.98
N MET A 337 6.59 5.87 -1.50
CA MET A 337 7.33 6.94 -0.82
C MET A 337 6.58 7.44 0.41
N PHE A 338 5.28 7.70 0.28
CA PHE A 338 4.51 8.36 1.33
C PHE A 338 3.96 7.42 2.39
N PHE A 339 3.61 6.18 2.05
CA PHE A 339 2.90 5.29 2.96
C PHE A 339 3.63 4.00 3.31
N MET A 340 4.60 3.56 2.50
CA MET A 340 5.26 2.26 2.73
C MET A 340 6.71 2.41 3.20
N ALA A 341 7.45 3.36 2.65
CA ALA A 341 8.81 3.67 3.10
C ALA A 341 8.79 4.25 4.53
N THR A 342 7.71 4.94 4.90
CA THR A 342 7.53 5.56 6.23
C THR A 342 6.89 4.63 7.25
N ASP A 343 6.88 3.31 7.02
CA ASP A 343 6.40 2.32 7.99
C ASP A 343 7.20 2.43 9.30
N PRO A 344 6.57 2.71 10.46
CA PRO A 344 7.28 2.96 11.71
C PRO A 344 8.04 1.76 12.27
N VAL A 345 7.76 0.54 11.80
CA VAL A 345 8.40 -0.67 12.33
C VAL A 345 9.61 -1.11 11.51
N SER A 346 9.47 -1.18 10.18
CA SER A 346 10.51 -1.72 9.30
C SER A 346 11.56 -0.67 8.86
N ALA A 347 11.27 0.62 9.03
CA ALA A 347 12.18 1.70 8.68
C ALA A 347 13.27 1.95 9.74
N ALA A 348 14.32 2.69 9.34
CA ALA A 348 15.37 3.12 10.25
C ALA A 348 14.87 4.09 11.33
N PHE A 349 15.32 3.92 12.57
CA PHE A 349 14.90 4.70 13.74
C PHE A 349 15.69 6.00 13.91
N THR A 350 17.00 5.99 13.63
CA THR A 350 17.87 7.16 13.88
C THR A 350 17.67 8.26 12.85
N ASN A 351 17.76 9.53 13.27
CA ASN A 351 17.55 10.67 12.35
C ASN A 351 18.50 10.69 11.15
N LYS A 352 19.75 10.23 11.33
CA LYS A 352 20.71 10.09 10.23
C LYS A 352 20.45 8.84 9.40
N GLY A 353 20.08 7.72 10.05
CA GLY A 353 19.71 6.48 9.37
C GLY A 353 18.52 6.68 8.43
N LYS A 354 17.52 7.46 8.84
CA LYS A 354 16.33 7.79 8.03
C LYS A 354 16.67 8.43 6.67
N TRP A 355 17.67 9.30 6.62
CA TRP A 355 18.12 9.91 5.36
C TRP A 355 18.78 8.90 4.43
N TRP A 356 19.69 8.08 4.95
CA TRP A 356 20.39 7.06 4.16
C TRP A 356 19.47 5.92 3.71
N TYR A 357 18.57 5.49 4.60
CA TYR A 357 17.53 4.52 4.29
C TYR A 357 16.63 5.02 3.16
N GLY A 358 16.11 6.25 3.26
CA GLY A 358 15.32 6.86 2.20
C GLY A 358 16.10 6.98 0.89
N ALA A 359 17.33 7.50 0.95
CA ALA A 359 18.18 7.64 -0.22
C ALA A 359 18.43 6.31 -0.93
N LEU A 360 18.68 5.22 -0.18
CA LEU A 360 18.84 3.88 -0.73
C LEU A 360 17.58 3.41 -1.48
N ILE A 361 16.38 3.61 -0.92
CA ILE A 361 15.13 3.27 -1.60
C ILE A 361 15.00 4.03 -2.92
N GLY A 362 15.22 5.35 -2.90
CA GLY A 362 15.12 6.19 -4.10
C GLY A 362 16.10 5.78 -5.20
N VAL A 363 17.36 5.53 -4.83
CA VAL A 363 18.40 5.05 -5.74
C VAL A 363 18.01 3.68 -6.32
N MET A 364 17.69 2.72 -5.47
CA MET A 364 17.35 1.36 -5.89
C MET A 364 16.10 1.32 -6.76
N CYS A 365 15.10 2.14 -6.48
CA CYS A 365 13.90 2.20 -7.31
C CYS A 365 14.23 2.64 -8.73
N VAL A 366 15.02 3.71 -8.91
CA VAL A 366 15.39 4.20 -10.25
C VAL A 366 16.31 3.21 -10.95
N VAL A 367 17.28 2.62 -10.24
CA VAL A 367 18.15 1.59 -10.80
C VAL A 367 17.33 0.39 -11.31
N ILE A 368 16.35 -0.08 -10.55
CA ILE A 368 15.50 -1.19 -10.98
C ILE A 368 14.65 -0.77 -12.19
N ARG A 369 14.03 0.41 -12.15
CA ARG A 369 13.20 0.90 -13.29
C ARG A 369 14.00 1.06 -14.58
N VAL A 370 15.20 1.64 -14.50
CA VAL A 370 15.96 2.06 -15.67
C VAL A 370 16.93 0.98 -16.15
N ALA A 371 17.66 0.34 -15.24
CA ALA A 371 18.72 -0.60 -15.60
C ALA A 371 18.25 -2.06 -15.75
N ASN A 372 17.08 -2.42 -15.22
CA ASN A 372 16.56 -3.79 -15.32
C ASN A 372 15.43 -3.88 -16.36
N PRO A 373 15.64 -4.55 -17.51
CA PRO A 373 14.62 -4.67 -18.55
C PRO A 373 13.45 -5.58 -18.17
N ALA A 374 13.59 -6.41 -17.13
CA ALA A 374 12.54 -7.35 -16.73
C ALA A 374 11.36 -6.68 -16.04
N TYR A 375 11.60 -5.56 -15.32
CA TYR A 375 10.62 -5.00 -14.39
C TYR A 375 10.45 -3.48 -14.60
N PRO A 376 9.31 -3.02 -15.14
CA PRO A 376 9.05 -1.59 -15.33
C PRO A 376 8.79 -0.87 -14.00
N GLU A 377 8.36 -1.56 -12.95
CA GLU A 377 8.12 -1.05 -11.60
C GLU A 377 9.22 -1.55 -10.65
N GLY A 378 9.75 -0.67 -9.78
CA GLY A 378 10.90 -0.99 -8.93
C GLY A 378 10.72 -0.68 -7.45
N MET A 379 9.64 0.00 -7.06
CA MET A 379 9.48 0.55 -5.72
C MET A 379 9.29 -0.54 -4.67
N MET A 380 8.51 -1.59 -4.97
CA MET A 380 8.30 -2.70 -4.06
C MET A 380 9.63 -3.37 -3.67
N LEU A 381 10.42 -3.78 -4.66
CA LEU A 381 11.69 -4.47 -4.44
C LEU A 381 12.72 -3.54 -3.78
N ALA A 382 12.73 -2.25 -4.13
CA ALA A 382 13.61 -1.26 -3.52
C ALA A 382 13.34 -1.06 -2.02
N ILE A 383 12.06 -0.99 -1.61
CA ILE A 383 11.70 -0.87 -0.18
C ILE A 383 12.07 -2.15 0.57
N LEU A 384 11.72 -3.33 0.03
CA LEU A 384 12.05 -4.61 0.67
C LEU A 384 13.56 -4.78 0.83
N PHE A 385 14.34 -4.39 -0.17
CA PHE A 385 15.80 -4.38 -0.09
C PHE A 385 16.28 -3.41 1.01
N ALA A 386 15.80 -2.17 1.03
CA ALA A 386 16.23 -1.19 2.01
C ALA A 386 15.85 -1.55 3.46
N ASN A 387 14.72 -2.25 3.68
CA ASN A 387 14.32 -2.75 5.00
C ASN A 387 15.39 -3.67 5.60
N LEU A 388 16.04 -4.51 4.79
CA LEU A 388 17.13 -5.38 5.23
C LEU A 388 18.37 -4.59 5.69
N PHE A 389 18.60 -3.41 5.11
CA PHE A 389 19.72 -2.53 5.45
C PHE A 389 19.39 -1.50 6.54
N ALA A 390 18.11 -1.31 6.90
CA ALA A 390 17.70 -0.35 7.93
C ALA A 390 18.42 -0.57 9.28
N PRO A 391 18.55 -1.82 9.80
CA PRO A 391 19.29 -2.06 11.05
C PRO A 391 20.78 -1.72 10.94
N ILE A 392 21.39 -1.92 9.76
CA ILE A 392 22.80 -1.61 9.52
C ILE A 392 23.03 -0.10 9.59
N PHE A 393 22.16 0.70 8.97
CA PHE A 393 22.24 2.16 9.06
C PHE A 393 22.15 2.67 10.50
N ASP A 394 21.21 2.13 11.28
CA ASP A 394 21.07 2.52 12.68
C ASP A 394 22.27 2.09 13.52
N TYR A 395 22.78 0.88 13.31
CA TYR A 395 23.97 0.39 14.00
C TYR A 395 25.18 1.31 13.76
N LEU A 396 25.45 1.67 12.50
CA LEU A 396 26.56 2.56 12.13
C LEU A 396 26.41 3.95 12.78
N VAL A 397 25.20 4.51 12.80
CA VAL A 397 24.93 5.81 13.41
C VAL A 397 25.14 5.76 14.93
N VAL A 398 24.64 4.71 15.59
CA VAL A 398 24.79 4.52 17.04
C VAL A 398 26.25 4.34 17.42
N GLN A 399 26.99 3.47 16.72
CA GLN A 399 28.42 3.26 16.96
C GLN A 399 29.23 4.55 16.75
N GLY A 400 28.92 5.32 15.72
CA GLY A 400 29.53 6.63 15.48
C GLY A 400 29.30 7.60 16.64
N ASN A 401 28.11 7.60 17.24
CA ASN A 401 27.79 8.43 18.40
C ASN A 401 28.54 7.95 19.65
N ILE A 402 28.64 6.64 19.88
CA ILE A 402 29.39 6.05 20.99
C ILE A 402 30.87 6.44 20.88
N LYS A 403 31.48 6.28 19.70
CA LYS A 403 32.88 6.64 19.45
C LYS A 403 33.14 8.13 19.71
N ARG A 404 32.24 9.01 19.24
CA ARG A 404 32.32 10.46 19.50
C ARG A 404 32.19 10.81 20.98
N ARG A 405 31.34 10.11 21.75
CA ARG A 405 31.21 10.33 23.19
C ARG A 405 32.46 9.88 23.95
N LYS A 406 33.01 8.70 23.61
CA LYS A 406 34.27 8.22 24.21
C LYS A 406 35.44 9.17 23.95
N ALA A 407 35.57 9.67 22.72
CA ALA A 407 36.62 10.63 22.36
C ALA A 407 36.48 12.03 22.99
N LYS A 408 35.33 12.36 23.59
CA LYS A 408 35.13 13.59 24.36
C LYS A 408 35.34 13.40 25.86
N ALA A 409 35.28 12.15 26.32
CA ALA A 409 35.44 11.77 27.72
C ALA A 409 36.89 11.39 28.05
N ALA A 410 37.65 10.94 27.04
CA ALA A 410 39.11 10.94 27.03
C ALA A 410 39.60 12.34 26.66
#